data_AF-A0A3N5XLH2-F1
#
_entry.id   AF-A0A3N5XLH2-F1
#
_cell.length_a   1.000
_cell.length_b   1.000
_cell.length_c   1.000
_cell.angle_alpha   90.00
_cell.angle_beta   90.00
_cell.angle_gamma   90.00
#
_symmetry.space_group_name_H-M   'P 1'
#
loop_
_entity.id
_entity.type
_entity.pdbx_description
1 polymer ?
#
loop_
_entity_poly.entity_id
_entity_poly.type
_entity_poly.pdbx_seq_one_letter_code
_entity_poly.pdbx_strand_id
1 'polypeptide(L)'
;MFNIICFSFAILGVTFNPAFFIPAMIIYSFVWIFIYFLFGKYSTLARDIVSQTPDQITQNSNLILEKGILSQMILGDEKAAIETLEPALKLEQGEPGLWFLYGMTMLNMEMYSSALTAFDKALKELPDKKLKKDIEKYRKEALKIVGP
;
A
#
# COMPACT_ATOMS: atom_id res chain seq x y z
N MET A 1 -2.54 29.31 -11.21
CA MET A 1 -1.52 28.23 -11.24
C MET A 1 -0.79 28.15 -12.58
N PHE A 2 -1.49 28.31 -13.72
CA PHE A 2 -0.89 28.29 -15.08
C PHE A 2 0.17 29.40 -15.33
N ASN A 3 -0.01 30.60 -14.78
CA ASN A 3 0.91 31.73 -14.99
C ASN A 3 2.30 31.59 -14.34
N ILE A 4 2.45 30.80 -13.27
CA ILE A 4 3.74 30.62 -12.60
C ILE A 4 4.61 29.63 -13.39
N ILE A 5 3.98 28.65 -14.04
CA ILE A 5 4.65 27.65 -14.89
C ILE A 5 5.18 28.32 -16.17
N CYS A 6 4.43 29.23 -16.79
CA CYS A 6 4.91 29.94 -17.99
C CYS A 6 6.08 30.89 -17.70
N PHE A 7 6.11 31.52 -16.52
CA PHE A 7 7.21 32.44 -16.15
C PHE A 7 8.51 31.72 -15.81
N SER A 8 8.46 30.51 -15.26
CA SER A 8 9.66 29.70 -15.00
C SER A 8 10.29 29.14 -16.28
N PHE A 9 9.50 28.87 -17.32
CA PHE A 9 10.02 28.51 -18.65
C PHE A 9 10.71 29.68 -19.36
N ALA A 10 10.26 30.92 -19.14
CA ALA A 10 10.87 32.11 -19.76
C ALA A 10 12.28 32.42 -19.21
N ILE A 11 12.55 32.12 -17.93
CA ILE A 11 13.87 32.34 -17.29
C ILE A 11 14.87 31.25 -17.71
N LEU A 12 14.42 30.03 -17.99
CA LEU A 12 15.24 28.92 -18.51
C LEU A 12 15.60 29.07 -20.00
N GLY A 13 14.97 30.01 -20.72
CA GLY A 13 15.16 30.19 -22.17
C GLY A 13 16.48 30.86 -22.59
N VAL A 14 17.28 31.41 -21.68
CA VAL A 14 18.46 32.22 -22.04
C VAL A 14 19.74 31.37 -22.22
N THR A 15 19.74 30.09 -21.82
CA THR A 15 20.86 29.15 -22.10
C THR A 15 20.40 27.73 -22.42
N PHE A 16 19.20 27.56 -22.99
CA PHE A 16 18.65 26.25 -23.34
C PHE A 16 19.32 25.70 -24.62
N ASN A 17 20.46 25.02 -24.48
CA ASN A 17 21.11 24.36 -25.60
C ASN A 17 20.35 23.06 -25.96
N PRO A 18 19.65 23.00 -27.11
CA PRO A 18 18.83 21.84 -27.47
C PRO A 18 19.65 20.55 -27.62
N ALA A 19 20.97 20.66 -27.83
CA ALA A 19 21.88 19.52 -27.88
C ALA A 19 21.96 18.74 -26.56
N PHE A 20 21.71 19.38 -25.42
CA PHE A 20 21.72 18.72 -24.10
C PHE A 20 20.34 18.28 -23.62
N PHE A 21 19.28 18.98 -24.04
CA PHE A 21 17.93 18.69 -23.59
C PHE A 21 17.32 17.43 -24.24
N ILE A 22 17.54 17.25 -25.55
CA ILE A 22 16.97 16.11 -26.29
C ILE A 22 17.51 14.76 -25.74
N PRO A 23 18.84 14.59 -25.52
CA PRO A 23 19.36 13.36 -24.90
C PRO A 23 18.82 13.12 -23.48
N ALA A 24 18.69 14.18 -22.66
CA ALA A 24 18.19 14.07 -21.30
C ALA A 24 16.73 13.58 -21.27
N MET A 25 15.88 14.07 -22.17
CA MET A 25 14.48 13.62 -22.30
C MET A 25 14.39 12.16 -22.76
N ILE A 26 15.26 11.74 -23.68
CA ILE A 26 15.32 10.35 -24.14
C ILE A 26 15.72 9.44 -22.97
N ILE A 27 16.78 9.79 -22.23
CA ILE A 27 17.22 9.04 -21.05
C ILE A 27 16.11 8.97 -20.01
N TYR A 28 15.42 10.08 -19.73
CA TYR A 28 14.28 10.12 -18.80
C TYR A 28 13.16 9.18 -19.22
N SER A 29 12.81 9.16 -20.51
CA SER A 29 11.80 8.24 -21.05
C SER A 29 12.23 6.78 -20.91
N PHE A 30 13.48 6.45 -21.20
CA PHE A 30 13.99 5.08 -21.04
C PHE A 30 14.02 4.64 -19.59
N VAL A 31 14.40 5.53 -18.66
CA VAL A 31 14.38 5.25 -17.21
C VAL A 31 12.95 4.95 -16.76
N TRP A 32 11.97 5.77 -17.14
CA TRP A 32 10.57 5.53 -16.78
C TRP A 32 9.98 4.29 -17.45
N ILE A 33 10.28 4.01 -18.72
CA ILE A 33 9.86 2.78 -19.40
C ILE A 33 10.42 1.55 -18.68
N PHE A 34 11.70 1.59 -18.29
CA PHE A 34 12.34 0.52 -17.55
C PHE A 34 11.73 0.32 -16.15
N ILE A 35 11.44 1.41 -15.44
CA ILE A 35 10.73 1.39 -14.16
C ILE A 35 9.34 0.77 -14.34
N TYR A 36 8.54 1.22 -15.29
CA TYR A 36 7.20 0.66 -15.56
C TYR A 36 7.28 -0.82 -15.94
N PHE A 37 8.27 -1.23 -16.72
CA PHE A 37 8.50 -2.63 -17.07
C PHE A 37 8.82 -3.49 -15.84
N LEU A 38 9.67 -2.99 -14.94
CA LEU A 38 9.97 -3.67 -13.67
C LEU A 38 8.70 -3.81 -12.82
N PHE A 39 7.99 -2.71 -12.55
CA PHE A 39 6.76 -2.74 -11.76
C PHE A 39 5.70 -3.67 -12.36
N GLY A 40 5.52 -3.65 -13.68
CA GLY A 40 4.61 -4.55 -14.38
C GLY A 40 4.96 -6.02 -14.12
N LYS A 41 6.23 -6.40 -14.26
CA LYS A 41 6.69 -7.78 -14.01
C LYS A 41 6.51 -8.23 -12.56
N TYR A 42 6.72 -7.35 -11.58
CA TYR A 42 6.49 -7.67 -10.17
C TYR A 42 4.99 -7.83 -9.87
N SER A 43 4.13 -7.00 -10.45
CA SER A 43 2.68 -7.11 -10.27
C SER A 43 2.11 -8.42 -10.83
N THR A 44 2.63 -8.91 -11.97
CA THR A 44 2.19 -10.18 -12.55
C THR A 44 2.71 -11.36 -11.76
N LEU A 45 3.97 -11.32 -11.30
CA LEU A 45 4.55 -12.35 -10.45
C LEU A 45 3.80 -12.48 -9.11
N ALA A 46 3.48 -11.35 -8.47
CA ALA A 46 2.72 -11.35 -7.24
C ALA A 46 1.33 -11.97 -7.42
N ARG A 47 0.63 -11.64 -8.52
CA ARG A 47 -0.69 -12.22 -8.83
C ARG A 47 -0.60 -13.73 -9.03
N ASP A 48 0.43 -14.21 -9.72
CA ASP A 48 0.63 -15.63 -9.97
C ASP A 48 0.85 -16.41 -8.66
N ILE A 49 1.72 -15.91 -7.78
CA ILE A 49 1.96 -16.48 -6.44
C ILE A 49 0.64 -16.58 -5.65
N VAL A 50 -0.13 -15.48 -5.60
CA VAL A 50 -1.43 -15.41 -4.90
C VAL A 50 -2.42 -16.44 -5.46
N SER A 51 -2.44 -16.62 -6.78
CA SER A 51 -3.36 -17.54 -7.47
C SER A 51 -2.99 -19.02 -7.35
N GLN A 52 -1.69 -19.32 -7.28
CA GLN A 52 -1.18 -20.68 -7.11
C GLN A 52 -1.25 -21.15 -5.66
N THR A 53 -1.46 -20.25 -4.70
CA THR A 53 -1.58 -20.62 -3.29
C THR A 53 -2.91 -21.35 -3.08
N PRO A 54 -2.94 -22.67 -2.79
CA PRO A 54 -4.19 -23.41 -2.67
C PRO A 54 -4.99 -22.93 -1.46
N ASP A 55 -6.31 -22.74 -1.62
CA ASP A 55 -7.22 -22.27 -0.56
C ASP A 55 -7.24 -23.17 0.70
N GLN A 56 -6.77 -24.40 0.59
CA GLN A 56 -6.63 -25.30 1.74
C GLN A 56 -5.41 -24.99 2.63
N ILE A 57 -4.35 -24.35 2.10
CA ILE A 57 -3.20 -23.90 2.91
C ILE A 57 -3.55 -22.58 3.64
N THR A 58 -4.62 -21.90 3.22
CA THR A 58 -5.18 -20.68 3.81
C THR A 58 -5.70 -20.87 5.24
N GLN A 59 -5.76 -22.08 5.78
CA GLN A 59 -5.99 -22.27 7.22
C GLN A 59 -4.83 -21.83 8.11
N ASN A 60 -3.68 -21.41 7.57
CA ASN A 60 -2.59 -20.86 8.38
C ASN A 60 -2.61 -19.32 8.35
N SER A 61 -2.91 -18.67 9.48
CA SER A 61 -2.94 -17.21 9.63
C SER A 61 -1.74 -16.47 9.04
N ASN A 62 -0.53 -17.03 9.19
CA ASN A 62 0.69 -16.40 8.67
C ASN A 62 0.68 -16.29 7.15
N LEU A 63 0.16 -17.31 6.46
CA LEU A 63 0.09 -17.33 5.01
C LEU A 63 -0.97 -16.35 4.49
N ILE A 64 -2.10 -16.23 5.18
CA ILE A 64 -3.13 -15.23 4.86
C ILE A 64 -2.54 -13.82 5.03
N LEU A 65 -1.80 -13.58 6.10
CA LEU A 65 -1.14 -12.31 6.37
C LEU A 65 -0.14 -11.96 5.25
N GLU A 66 0.71 -12.91 4.85
CA GLU A 66 1.63 -12.72 3.73
C GLU A 66 0.89 -12.42 2.42
N LYS A 67 -0.19 -13.14 2.12
CA LYS A 67 -1.03 -12.92 0.93
C LYS A 67 -1.67 -11.54 0.93
N GLY A 68 -2.21 -11.11 2.07
CA GLY A 68 -2.81 -9.79 2.24
C GLY A 68 -1.78 -8.66 2.10
N ILE A 69 -0.59 -8.80 2.69
CA ILE A 69 0.51 -7.83 2.55
C ILE A 69 0.93 -7.72 1.09
N LEU A 70 1.09 -8.87 0.41
CA LEU A 70 1.47 -8.93 -0.99
C LEU A 70 0.43 -8.24 -1.90
N SER A 71 -0.85 -8.51 -1.64
CA SER A 71 -1.98 -7.87 -2.33
C SER A 71 -1.97 -6.35 -2.13
N GLN A 72 -1.81 -5.89 -0.89
CA GLN A 72 -1.85 -4.47 -0.57
C GLN A 72 -0.62 -3.72 -1.12
N MET A 73 0.59 -4.28 -0.93
CA MET A 73 1.83 -3.60 -1.32
C MET A 73 2.12 -3.64 -2.82
N ILE A 74 1.88 -4.78 -3.48
CA ILE A 74 2.33 -4.96 -4.88
C ILE A 74 1.20 -4.74 -5.87
N LEU A 75 -0.02 -5.18 -5.55
CA LEU A 75 -1.16 -5.02 -6.44
C LEU A 75 -1.87 -3.68 -6.24
N GLY A 76 -1.72 -3.05 -5.07
CA GLY A 76 -2.49 -1.86 -4.70
C GLY A 76 -4.00 -2.11 -4.69
N ASP A 77 -4.41 -3.39 -4.68
CA ASP A 77 -5.80 -3.79 -4.73
C ASP A 77 -6.30 -4.02 -3.31
N GLU A 78 -6.73 -2.92 -2.71
CA GLU A 78 -7.25 -2.88 -1.35
C GLU A 78 -8.55 -3.66 -1.20
N LYS A 79 -9.34 -3.77 -2.29
CA LYS A 79 -10.57 -4.56 -2.31
C LYS A 79 -10.25 -6.05 -2.28
N ALA A 80 -9.35 -6.51 -3.14
CA ALA A 80 -8.91 -7.91 -3.14
C ALA A 80 -8.25 -8.31 -1.80
N ALA A 81 -7.52 -7.38 -1.18
CA ALA A 81 -6.96 -7.59 0.15
C ALA A 81 -8.06 -7.81 1.20
N ILE A 82 -9.11 -6.97 1.22
CA ILE A 82 -10.25 -7.13 2.13
C ILE A 82 -11.00 -8.44 1.88
N GLU A 83 -11.29 -8.79 0.63
CA GLU A 83 -11.98 -10.04 0.27
C GLU A 83 -11.21 -11.28 0.75
N THR A 84 -9.87 -11.20 0.76
CA THR A 84 -9.01 -12.27 1.27
C THR A 84 -8.95 -12.28 2.80
N LEU A 85 -8.97 -11.11 3.45
CA LEU A 85 -8.82 -10.96 4.90
C LEU A 85 -10.13 -11.18 5.68
N GLU A 86 -11.29 -10.80 5.15
CA GLU A 86 -12.58 -10.98 5.83
C GLU A 86 -12.90 -12.42 6.25
N PRO A 87 -12.78 -13.44 5.37
CA PRO A 87 -13.02 -14.82 5.79
C PRO A 87 -11.99 -15.29 6.82
N ALA A 88 -10.75 -14.82 6.74
CA ALA A 88 -9.70 -15.14 7.70
C ALA A 88 -10.01 -14.62 9.11
N LEU A 89 -10.53 -13.39 9.20
CA LEU A 89 -10.95 -12.78 10.46
C LEU A 89 -12.14 -13.52 11.10
N LYS A 90 -12.97 -14.21 10.30
CA LYS A 90 -14.11 -15.02 10.78
C LYS A 90 -13.71 -16.40 11.28
N LEU A 91 -12.56 -16.93 10.86
CA LEU A 91 -12.08 -18.26 11.23
C LEU A 91 -11.44 -18.32 12.62
N GLU A 92 -11.62 -17.28 13.45
CA GLU A 92 -11.15 -17.17 14.84
C GLU A 92 -9.65 -17.48 15.07
N GLN A 93 -8.82 -17.43 14.03
CA GLN A 93 -7.39 -17.37 14.24
C GLN A 93 -7.01 -15.93 14.55
N GLY A 94 -7.14 -15.58 15.83
CA GLY A 94 -6.85 -14.27 16.43
C GLY A 94 -5.37 -13.91 16.38
N GLU A 95 -4.81 -13.79 15.18
CA GLU A 95 -3.51 -13.20 14.93
C GLU A 95 -3.69 -11.68 14.86
N PRO A 96 -3.11 -10.89 15.79
CA PRO A 96 -3.29 -9.45 15.79
C PRO A 96 -2.74 -8.77 14.52
N GLY A 97 -1.83 -9.44 13.82
CA GLY A 97 -1.33 -9.00 12.53
C GLY A 97 -2.43 -8.90 11.46
N LEU A 98 -3.42 -9.80 11.45
CA LEU A 98 -4.53 -9.77 10.51
C LEU A 98 -5.42 -8.54 10.73
N TRP A 99 -5.76 -8.24 11.99
CA TRP A 99 -6.51 -7.04 12.35
C TRP A 99 -5.75 -5.75 12.04
N PHE A 100 -4.42 -5.75 12.24
CA PHE A 100 -3.58 -4.62 11.88
C PHE A 100 -3.56 -4.38 10.37
N LEU A 101 -3.39 -5.44 9.59
CA LEU A 101 -3.38 -5.36 8.14
C LEU A 101 -4.72 -4.89 7.58
N TYR A 102 -5.82 -5.45 8.10
CA TYR A 102 -7.18 -5.01 7.77
C TYR A 102 -7.40 -3.52 8.09
N GLY A 103 -6.94 -3.07 9.26
CA GLY A 103 -6.99 -1.66 9.65
C GLY A 103 -6.17 -0.76 8.73
N MET A 104 -4.98 -1.19 8.29
CA MET A 104 -4.18 -0.45 7.31
C MET A 104 -4.87 -0.36 5.95
N THR A 105 -5.44 -1.46 5.47
CA THR A 105 -6.18 -1.47 4.19
C THR A 105 -7.36 -0.50 4.25
N MET A 106 -8.10 -0.48 5.36
CA MET A 106 -9.19 0.48 5.56
C MET A 106 -8.72 1.92 5.70
N LEU A 107 -7.55 2.16 6.32
CA LEU A 107 -6.95 3.48 6.37
C LEU A 107 -6.66 4.03 4.98
N ASN A 108 -6.11 3.19 4.10
CA ASN A 108 -5.81 3.60 2.74
C ASN A 108 -7.09 3.85 1.91
N MET A 109 -8.15 3.09 2.18
CA MET A 109 -9.48 3.32 1.60
C MET A 109 -10.23 4.52 2.21
N GLU A 110 -9.58 5.32 3.07
CA GLU A 110 -10.17 6.46 3.79
C GLU A 110 -11.34 6.07 4.72
N MET A 111 -11.49 4.78 5.04
CA MET A 111 -12.50 4.25 5.95
C MET A 111 -12.00 4.27 7.40
N TYR A 112 -11.74 5.48 7.92
CA TYR A 112 -11.06 5.66 9.20
C TYR A 112 -11.81 5.08 10.42
N SER A 113 -13.14 5.12 10.43
CA SER A 113 -13.96 4.58 11.54
C SER A 113 -13.82 3.06 11.67
N SER A 114 -13.86 2.36 10.54
CA SER A 114 -13.66 0.91 10.48
C SER A 114 -12.21 0.54 10.78
N ALA A 115 -11.25 1.34 10.31
CA ALA A 115 -9.83 1.17 10.63
C ALA A 115 -9.55 1.28 12.14
N LEU A 116 -10.12 2.29 12.82
CA LEU A 116 -10.01 2.45 14.27
C LEU A 116 -10.56 1.22 15.01
N THR A 117 -11.72 0.71 14.57
CA THR A 117 -12.33 -0.50 15.16
C THR A 117 -11.42 -1.72 14.99
N ALA A 118 -10.78 -1.87 13.83
CA ALA A 118 -9.83 -2.95 13.57
C ALA A 118 -8.57 -2.83 14.44
N PHE A 119 -8.00 -1.63 14.57
CA PHE A 119 -6.87 -1.39 15.45
C PHE A 119 -7.19 -1.64 16.92
N ASP A 120 -8.38 -1.25 17.39
CA ASP A 120 -8.83 -1.52 18.75
C ASP A 120 -8.96 -3.02 19.03
N LYS A 121 -9.40 -3.81 18.04
CA LYS A 121 -9.42 -5.28 18.14
C LYS A 121 -8.01 -5.86 18.14
N ALA A 122 -7.12 -5.39 17.26
CA ALA A 122 -5.73 -5.83 17.24
C ALA A 122 -5.04 -5.61 18.60
N LEU A 123 -5.24 -4.44 19.22
CA LEU A 123 -4.64 -4.07 20.49
C LEU A 123 -5.11 -4.90 21.69
N LYS A 124 -6.32 -5.48 21.63
CA LYS A 124 -6.86 -6.31 22.71
C LYS A 124 -6.18 -7.67 22.80
N GLU A 125 -5.83 -8.24 21.65
CA GLU A 125 -5.25 -9.59 21.54
C GLU A 125 -3.71 -9.59 21.46
N LEU A 126 -3.06 -8.43 21.65
CA LEU A 126 -1.63 -8.24 21.40
C LEU A 126 -0.73 -8.47 22.62
N PRO A 127 0.10 -9.55 22.62
CA PRO A 127 1.20 -9.69 23.58
C PRO A 127 2.47 -8.92 23.15
N ASP A 128 2.65 -8.61 21.86
CA ASP A 128 3.87 -7.96 21.35
C ASP A 128 3.87 -6.43 21.51
N LYS A 129 4.86 -5.93 22.25
CA LYS A 129 5.07 -4.51 22.53
C LYS A 129 5.43 -3.69 21.28
N LYS A 130 6.12 -4.28 20.30
CA LYS A 130 6.53 -3.55 19.08
C LYS A 130 5.32 -3.29 18.19
N LEU A 131 4.57 -4.34 17.85
CA LEU A 131 3.37 -4.23 17.02
C LEU A 131 2.31 -3.33 17.67
N LYS A 132 2.19 -3.38 19.00
CA LYS A 132 1.34 -2.46 19.77
C LYS A 132 1.69 -0.98 19.52
N LYS A 133 2.97 -0.62 19.55
CA LYS A 133 3.42 0.76 19.32
C LYS A 133 3.09 1.23 17.91
N ASP A 134 3.27 0.35 16.92
CA ASP A 134 2.97 0.65 15.53
C ASP A 134 1.46 0.86 15.33
N ILE A 135 0.62 -0.03 15.86
CA ILE A 135 -0.84 0.13 15.81
C ILE A 135 -1.30 1.41 16.51
N GLU A 136 -0.77 1.72 17.70
CA GLU A 136 -1.10 2.96 18.39
C GLU A 136 -0.73 4.22 17.60
N LYS A 137 0.38 4.17 16.85
CA LYS A 137 0.78 5.26 15.95
C LYS A 137 -0.25 5.45 14.84
N TYR A 138 -0.56 4.40 14.08
CA TYR A 138 -1.54 4.47 12.98
C TYR A 138 -2.95 4.80 13.47
N ARG A 139 -3.35 4.27 14.61
CA ARG A 139 -4.61 4.61 15.28
C ARG A 139 -4.69 6.09 15.63
N LYS A 140 -3.62 6.69 16.18
CA LYS A 140 -3.58 8.13 16.47
C LYS A 140 -3.63 8.97 15.20
N GLU A 141 -2.99 8.54 14.13
CA GLU A 141 -3.08 9.19 12.81
C GLU A 141 -4.51 9.16 12.27
N ALA A 142 -5.15 7.98 12.28
CA ALA A 142 -6.55 7.82 11.92
C ALA A 142 -7.48 8.72 12.75
N LEU A 143 -7.28 8.77 14.07
CA LEU A 143 -8.08 9.57 15.00
C LEU A 143 -7.96 11.08 14.74
N LYS A 144 -6.77 11.56 14.37
CA LYS A 144 -6.57 12.97 14.00
C LYS A 144 -7.36 13.37 12.76
N ILE A 145 -7.56 12.44 11.83
CA ILE A 145 -8.28 12.69 10.58
C ILE A 145 -9.79 12.65 10.81
N VAL A 146 -10.28 11.73 11.63
CA VAL A 146 -11.71 11.63 11.98
C VAL A 146 -12.19 12.80 12.82
N GLY A 147 -11.29 13.41 13.62
CA GLY A 147 -11.64 14.49 14.54
C GLY A 147 -12.47 14.01 15.74
N PRO A 148 -12.57 14.82 16.81
CA PRO A 148 -13.45 14.56 17.96
C PRO A 148 -14.94 14.72 17.61
#